data_AF-A0A7S2LN40-F1
#
_entry.id   AF-A0A7S2LN40-F1
#
_cell.length_a   1.000
_cell.length_b   1.000
_cell.length_c   1.000
_cell.angle_alpha   90.00
_cell.angle_beta   90.00
_cell.angle_gamma   90.00
#
_symmetry.space_group_name_H-M   'P 1'
#
loop_
_entity.id
_entity.type
_entity.pdbx_description
1 polymer ?
#
loop_
_entity_poly.entity_id
_entity_poly.type
_entity_poly.pdbx_seq_one_letter_code
_entity_poly.pdbx_strand_id
1 'polypeptide(L)'
;ELLNEGSLDSKKDEDWTDEELLTDVPATGMGVKEVLYERKMDKRAAERALQRPNVEITKLFREQCTSDNKLTLEGATQISEIAGLLSDGELTQRELEGMWGRLPREDADAPIDILAFRELLAQIDDLFEVVEDGDEDEEDDEDEDDDSDAAPLVVVEPEEDAPLAAQTSTRTPSAIKADFLKAMEKLIKKQEVPMGMRADEDMDKPLTQLAEELEESWRGRPPLGG
;
A
#
# COMPACT_ATOMS: atom_id res chain seq x y z
N GLU A 1 -14.61 20.61 57.74
CA GLU A 1 -14.61 20.57 56.27
C GLU A 1 -16.03 20.29 55.81
N LEU A 2 -16.60 21.21 55.04
CA LEU A 2 -18.02 21.25 54.70
C LEU A 2 -18.28 20.37 53.47
N LEU A 3 -19.20 19.42 53.61
CA LEU A 3 -19.72 18.57 52.54
C LEU A 3 -20.55 19.45 51.60
N ASN A 4 -20.12 19.56 50.34
CA ASN A 4 -20.83 20.27 49.28
C ASN A 4 -21.71 19.27 48.52
N GLU A 5 -22.95 19.11 48.98
CA GLU A 5 -23.98 18.28 48.36
C GLU A 5 -24.63 19.08 47.22
N GLY A 6 -24.04 18.95 46.03
CA GLY A 6 -24.50 19.62 44.81
C GLY A 6 -25.72 18.94 44.19
N SER A 7 -26.89 19.51 44.49
CA SER A 7 -28.13 19.57 43.71
C SER A 7 -28.21 18.75 42.40
N LEU A 8 -29.02 17.69 42.44
CA LEU A 8 -29.59 17.00 41.27
C LEU A 8 -30.64 17.91 40.63
N ASP A 9 -30.20 18.69 39.65
CA ASP A 9 -31.09 19.50 38.81
C ASP A 9 -31.76 18.58 37.78
N SER A 10 -33.02 18.21 38.08
CA SER A 10 -33.90 17.45 37.21
C SER A 10 -34.14 18.20 35.90
N LYS A 11 -33.34 17.87 34.89
CA LYS A 11 -33.61 18.29 33.51
C LYS A 11 -34.91 17.66 33.05
N LYS A 12 -35.86 18.55 32.78
CA LYS A 12 -37.18 18.32 32.23
C LYS A 12 -37.00 17.75 30.83
N ASP A 13 -37.55 16.57 30.58
CA ASP A 13 -37.65 15.99 29.25
C ASP A 13 -38.59 16.87 28.41
N GLU A 14 -38.01 17.75 27.59
CA GLU A 14 -38.73 18.50 26.56
C GLU A 14 -38.98 17.56 25.38
N ASP A 15 -40.25 17.18 25.18
CA ASP A 15 -40.72 16.45 24.01
C ASP A 15 -40.48 17.32 22.75
N TRP A 16 -39.46 16.98 21.97
CA TRP A 16 -39.21 17.59 20.67
C TRP A 16 -40.21 17.00 19.66
N THR A 17 -41.18 17.80 19.25
CA THR A 17 -42.10 17.45 18.16
C THR A 17 -41.37 17.54 16.83
N ASP A 18 -41.51 16.50 16.00
CA ASP A 18 -40.84 16.25 14.70
C ASP A 18 -41.04 17.33 13.61
N GLU A 19 -41.72 18.43 13.93
CA GLU A 19 -42.09 19.49 12.98
C GLU A 19 -41.19 20.74 13.06
N GLU A 20 -40.45 20.95 14.16
CA GLU A 20 -39.50 22.08 14.29
C GLU A 20 -38.05 21.76 13.86
N LEU A 21 -37.77 20.52 13.45
CA LEU A 21 -36.42 20.12 13.01
C LEU A 21 -36.12 20.46 11.53
N LEU A 22 -37.06 21.09 10.83
CA LEU A 22 -36.98 21.36 9.39
C LEU A 22 -36.77 22.83 9.02
N THR A 23 -36.72 23.74 9.99
CA THR A 23 -36.52 25.18 9.73
C THR A 23 -35.26 25.68 10.39
N ASP A 24 -34.13 25.46 9.72
CA ASP A 24 -33.05 26.45 9.50
C ASP A 24 -31.82 25.73 8.96
N VAL A 25 -31.95 25.15 7.76
CA VAL A 25 -30.77 24.92 6.93
C VAL A 25 -30.47 26.25 6.25
N PRO A 26 -29.34 26.91 6.56
CA PRO A 26 -28.96 28.11 5.84
C PRO A 26 -28.90 27.79 4.36
N ALA A 27 -29.60 28.60 3.56
CA ALA A 27 -29.53 28.60 2.11
C ALA A 27 -28.15 29.10 1.64
N THR A 28 -27.09 28.41 2.05
CA THR A 28 -25.78 28.54 1.43
C THR A 28 -25.93 27.87 0.07
N GLY A 29 -25.97 28.68 -0.99
CA GLY A 29 -26.05 28.24 -2.38
C GLY A 29 -24.79 27.50 -2.85
N MET A 30 -24.33 26.52 -2.07
CA MET A 30 -23.34 25.53 -2.46
C MET A 30 -24.10 24.33 -2.98
N GLY A 31 -23.96 24.06 -4.28
CA GLY A 31 -24.65 22.98 -4.94
C GLY A 31 -24.29 21.64 -4.29
N VAL A 32 -25.27 20.75 -4.14
CA VAL A 32 -25.11 19.39 -3.59
C VAL A 32 -24.02 18.57 -4.32
N LYS A 33 -23.64 18.97 -5.54
CA LYS A 33 -22.51 18.39 -6.27
C LYS A 33 -21.16 18.70 -5.61
N GLU A 34 -20.98 19.87 -5.00
CA GLU A 34 -19.69 20.34 -4.47
C GLU A 34 -19.31 19.64 -3.15
N VAL A 35 -20.30 19.41 -2.26
CA VAL A 35 -20.08 18.70 -0.98
C VAL A 35 -19.72 17.21 -1.16
N LEU A 36 -20.09 16.60 -2.30
CA LEU A 36 -19.71 15.23 -2.65
C LEU A 36 -18.29 15.10 -3.22
N TYR A 37 -17.67 16.20 -3.67
CA TYR A 37 -16.29 16.19 -4.15
C TYR A 37 -15.28 16.18 -3.00
N GLU A 38 -15.52 16.94 -1.93
CA GLU A 38 -14.61 16.99 -0.78
C GLU A 38 -14.51 15.62 -0.06
N ARG A 39 -15.62 14.91 0.10
CA ARG A 39 -15.62 13.59 0.78
C ARG A 39 -14.98 12.46 -0.04
N LYS A 40 -14.82 12.62 -1.36
CA LYS A 40 -14.18 11.61 -2.22
C LYS A 40 -12.67 11.79 -2.32
N MET A 41 -12.15 13.00 -2.14
CA MET A 41 -10.72 13.30 -2.16
C MET A 41 -9.99 12.59 -1.00
N ASP A 42 -10.55 12.65 0.22
CA ASP A 42 -9.93 12.02 1.39
C ASP A 42 -9.84 10.49 1.29
N LYS A 43 -10.78 9.85 0.57
CA LYS A 43 -10.79 8.39 0.45
C LYS A 43 -9.71 7.87 -0.50
N ARG A 44 -9.41 8.61 -1.57
CA ARG A 44 -8.34 8.24 -2.52
C ARG A 44 -6.96 8.45 -1.91
N ALA A 45 -6.74 9.53 -1.17
CA ALA A 45 -5.50 9.76 -0.44
C ALA A 45 -5.23 8.62 0.58
N ALA A 46 -6.26 8.19 1.32
CA ALA A 46 -6.15 7.10 2.29
C ALA A 46 -5.91 5.72 1.66
N GLU A 47 -6.51 5.41 0.50
CA GLU A 47 -6.26 4.15 -0.22
C GLU A 47 -4.89 4.13 -0.93
N ARG A 48 -4.31 5.29 -1.27
CA ARG A 48 -2.99 5.41 -1.91
C ARG A 48 -1.83 5.32 -0.94
N ALA A 49 -2.00 5.73 0.31
CA ALA A 49 -1.03 5.54 1.39
C ALA A 49 -0.70 4.06 1.69
N LEU A 50 -1.36 3.09 1.01
CA LEU A 50 -1.07 1.66 1.06
C LEU A 50 -0.05 1.15 0.02
N GLN A 51 0.43 1.96 -0.93
CA GLN A 51 1.20 1.40 -2.05
C GLN A 51 2.63 0.96 -1.69
N ARG A 52 3.31 1.64 -0.76
CA ARG A 52 4.66 1.23 -0.35
C ARG A 52 4.63 0.14 0.72
N PRO A 53 5.35 -0.98 0.55
CA PRO A 53 5.39 -2.03 1.57
C PRO A 53 6.06 -1.49 2.85
N ASN A 54 5.44 -1.75 4.01
CA ASN A 54 5.93 -1.29 5.32
C ASN A 54 7.41 -1.63 5.59
N VAL A 55 7.91 -2.74 5.00
CA VAL A 55 9.30 -3.18 5.13
C VAL A 55 10.26 -2.18 4.49
N GLU A 56 9.90 -1.62 3.34
CA GLU A 56 10.70 -0.64 2.62
C GLU A 56 10.72 0.71 3.34
N ILE A 57 9.55 1.19 3.78
CA ILE A 57 9.43 2.41 4.58
C ILE A 57 10.29 2.32 5.84
N THR A 58 10.21 1.18 6.55
CA THR A 58 11.01 0.95 7.76
C THR A 58 12.50 0.90 7.46
N LYS A 59 12.88 0.34 6.30
CA LYS A 59 14.28 0.27 5.87
C LYS A 59 14.83 1.68 5.63
N LEU A 60 14.13 2.51 4.85
CA LEU A 60 14.51 3.89 4.56
C LEU A 60 14.58 4.74 5.84
N PHE A 61 13.57 4.61 6.71
CA PHE A 61 13.54 5.31 7.98
C PHE A 61 14.78 4.99 8.83
N ARG A 62 15.17 3.71 8.89
CA ARG A 62 16.34 3.25 9.67
C ARG A 62 17.69 3.73 9.12
N GLU A 63 17.77 4.27 7.91
CA GLU A 63 19.03 4.76 7.34
C GLU A 63 19.57 5.95 8.14
N GLN A 64 18.68 6.86 8.54
CA GLN A 64 19.04 8.13 9.18
C GLN A 64 18.31 8.35 10.52
N CYS A 65 17.69 7.30 11.05
CA CYS A 65 17.02 7.38 12.34
C CYS A 65 18.01 7.49 13.49
N THR A 66 17.69 8.33 14.46
CA THR A 66 18.41 8.47 15.73
C THR A 66 18.11 7.31 16.68
N SER A 67 18.84 7.22 17.81
CA SER A 67 18.65 6.16 18.82
C SER A 67 17.23 6.07 19.39
N ASP A 68 16.43 7.14 19.27
CA ASP A 68 15.09 7.24 19.83
C ASP A 68 13.98 6.82 18.86
N ASN A 69 14.33 6.20 17.73
CA ASN A 69 13.39 5.89 16.65
C ASN A 69 12.67 7.14 16.09
N LYS A 70 13.37 8.28 16.08
CA LYS A 70 12.89 9.54 15.51
C LYS A 70 13.81 10.05 14.41
N LEU A 71 13.23 10.77 13.45
CA LEU A 71 13.91 11.35 12.29
C LEU A 71 13.85 12.88 12.33
N THR A 72 15.00 13.54 12.20
CA THR A 72 15.09 15.00 12.05
C THR A 72 14.98 15.39 10.58
N LEU A 73 14.66 16.65 10.30
CA LEU A 73 14.61 17.16 8.92
C LEU A 73 15.97 16.98 8.20
N GLU A 74 17.08 17.24 8.92
CA GLU A 74 18.43 17.00 8.39
C GLU A 74 18.69 15.52 8.11
N GLY A 75 18.17 14.61 8.93
CA GLY A 75 18.23 13.17 8.65
C GLY A 75 17.42 12.80 7.41
N ALA A 76 16.24 13.40 7.23
CA ALA A 76 15.37 13.14 6.09
C ALA A 76 16.01 13.54 4.75
N THR A 77 16.74 14.66 4.69
CA THR A 77 17.46 15.06 3.46
C THR A 77 18.63 14.15 3.10
N GLN A 78 19.10 13.32 4.04
CA GLN A 78 20.19 12.36 3.84
C GLN A 78 19.69 10.93 3.53
N ILE A 79 18.38 10.70 3.53
CA ILE A 79 17.81 9.41 3.12
C ILE A 79 18.08 9.24 1.62
N SER A 80 18.60 8.07 1.24
CA SER A 80 19.11 7.82 -0.11
C SER A 80 18.14 8.21 -1.23
N GLU A 81 16.85 7.92 -1.04
CA GLU A 81 15.79 8.25 -1.99
C GLU A 81 15.51 9.76 -2.07
N ILE A 82 15.29 10.42 -0.92
CA ILE A 82 15.00 11.87 -0.85
C ILE A 82 16.22 12.67 -1.36
N ALA A 83 17.42 12.25 -1.00
CA ALA A 83 18.67 12.84 -1.47
C ALA A 83 18.81 12.74 -3.00
N GLY A 84 18.36 11.63 -3.59
CA GLY A 84 18.27 11.45 -5.03
C GLY A 84 17.35 12.49 -5.68
N LEU A 85 16.10 12.59 -5.20
CA LEU A 85 15.11 13.55 -5.71
C LEU A 85 15.58 15.01 -5.59
N LEU A 86 16.24 15.36 -4.48
CA LEU A 86 16.84 16.69 -4.29
C LEU A 86 18.02 16.95 -5.24
N SER A 87 18.84 15.93 -5.51
CA SER A 87 19.99 16.02 -6.40
C SER A 87 19.57 16.15 -7.86
N ASP A 88 18.52 15.42 -8.25
CA ASP A 88 17.97 15.43 -9.60
C ASP A 88 17.14 16.69 -9.88
N GLY A 89 16.81 17.45 -8.83
CA GLY A 89 16.02 18.69 -8.91
C GLY A 89 14.53 18.45 -9.10
N GLU A 90 14.09 17.19 -8.95
CA GLU A 90 12.69 16.76 -8.97
C GLU A 90 11.95 17.19 -7.71
N LEU A 91 12.68 17.33 -6.60
CA LEU A 91 12.17 17.88 -5.35
C LEU A 91 13.03 19.07 -4.93
N THR A 92 12.43 20.18 -4.53
CA THR A 92 13.16 21.31 -3.94
C THR A 92 13.20 21.23 -2.42
N GLN A 93 14.28 21.75 -1.82
CA GLN A 93 14.41 21.85 -0.35
C GLN A 93 13.20 22.55 0.30
N ARG A 94 12.63 23.56 -0.37
CA ARG A 94 11.48 24.31 0.13
C ARG A 94 10.19 23.49 0.12
N GLU A 95 9.98 22.67 -0.90
CA GLU A 95 8.83 21.76 -0.97
C GLU A 95 8.90 20.71 0.13
N LEU A 96 10.09 20.14 0.35
CA LEU A 96 10.33 19.20 1.44
C LEU A 96 10.07 19.84 2.81
N GLU A 97 10.58 21.04 3.06
CA GLU A 97 10.30 21.80 4.29
C GLU A 97 8.80 22.11 4.45
N GLY A 98 8.11 22.42 3.35
CA GLY A 98 6.67 22.65 3.32
C GLY A 98 5.87 21.40 3.70
N MET A 99 6.21 20.25 3.12
CA MET A 99 5.59 18.95 3.46
C MET A 99 5.88 18.55 4.90
N TRP A 100 7.12 18.69 5.34
CA TRP A 100 7.54 18.45 6.72
C TRP A 100 6.77 19.33 7.73
N GLY A 101 6.52 20.58 7.35
CA GLY A 101 5.73 21.54 8.13
C GLY A 101 4.29 21.15 8.37
N ARG A 102 3.70 20.35 7.47
CA ARG A 102 2.29 19.91 7.52
C ARG A 102 2.06 18.66 8.36
N LEU A 103 3.12 17.92 8.70
CA LEU A 103 3.00 16.68 9.46
C LEU A 103 2.51 16.94 10.89
N PRO A 104 1.71 16.02 11.47
CA PRO A 104 1.26 16.13 12.85
C PRO A 104 2.45 15.96 13.82
N ARG A 105 2.86 17.06 14.46
CA ARG A 105 3.98 17.11 15.40
C ARG A 105 3.71 18.08 16.54
N GLU A 106 4.33 17.82 17.69
CA GLU A 106 4.16 18.64 18.90
C GLU A 106 4.77 20.04 18.71
N ASP A 107 5.95 20.12 18.09
CA ASP A 107 6.68 21.37 17.85
C ASP A 107 7.20 21.48 16.41
N ALA A 108 7.46 22.71 15.96
CA ALA A 108 7.95 23.01 14.61
C ALA A 108 9.34 22.41 14.31
N ASP A 109 10.13 22.10 15.32
CA ASP A 109 11.46 21.46 15.19
C ASP A 109 11.48 20.04 15.80
N ALA A 110 10.32 19.51 16.20
CA ALA A 110 10.25 18.17 16.75
C ALA A 110 10.60 17.12 15.68
N PRO A 111 11.43 16.12 16.02
CA PRO A 111 11.70 15.01 15.14
C PRO A 111 10.45 14.14 15.01
N ILE A 112 10.24 13.58 13.81
CA ILE A 112 9.04 12.81 13.48
C ILE A 112 9.24 11.31 13.73
N ASP A 113 8.15 10.59 13.95
CA ASP A 113 8.15 9.13 14.07
C ASP A 113 7.98 8.44 12.71
N ILE A 114 7.96 7.11 12.72
CA ILE A 114 7.79 6.30 11.50
C ILE A 114 6.44 6.52 10.81
N LEU A 115 5.39 6.87 11.57
CA LEU A 115 4.05 7.08 11.02
C LEU A 115 3.98 8.41 10.27
N ALA A 116 4.52 9.47 10.86
CA ALA A 116 4.65 10.76 10.20
C ALA A 116 5.63 10.69 9.01
N PHE A 117 6.69 9.88 9.08
CA PHE A 117 7.56 9.66 7.93
C PHE A 117 6.86 8.93 6.78
N ARG A 118 5.97 7.98 7.07
CA ARG A 118 5.13 7.35 6.05
C ARG A 118 4.23 8.37 5.35
N GLU A 119 3.63 9.28 6.12
CA GLU A 119 2.81 10.36 5.57
C GLU A 119 3.63 11.33 4.69
N LEU A 120 4.88 11.61 5.09
CA LEU A 120 5.80 12.40 4.28
C LEU A 120 6.05 11.75 2.92
N LEU A 121 6.36 10.45 2.88
CA LEU A 121 6.59 9.73 1.62
C LEU A 121 5.33 9.73 0.74
N ALA A 122 4.14 9.60 1.34
CA ALA A 122 2.88 9.69 0.58
C ALA A 122 2.70 11.08 -0.07
N GLN A 123 3.00 12.17 0.65
CA GLN A 123 2.96 13.52 0.07
C GLN A 123 3.99 13.72 -1.06
N ILE A 124 5.16 13.08 -0.95
CA ILE A 124 6.18 13.11 -2.02
C ILE A 124 5.67 12.33 -3.23
N ASP A 125 5.13 11.12 -3.04
CA ASP A 125 4.56 10.30 -4.11
C ASP A 125 3.41 11.03 -4.83
N ASP A 126 2.54 11.72 -4.10
CA ASP A 126 1.46 12.53 -4.65
C ASP A 126 1.97 13.71 -5.52
N LEU A 127 3.18 14.22 -5.26
CA LEU A 127 3.78 15.27 -6.09
C LEU A 127 4.17 14.76 -7.48
N PHE A 128 4.50 13.47 -7.58
CA PHE A 128 4.94 12.81 -8.81
C PHE A 128 3.84 11.98 -9.48
N GLU A 129 2.64 11.92 -8.91
CA GLU A 129 1.48 11.42 -9.62
C GLU A 129 1.19 12.41 -10.75
N VAL A 130 1.75 12.13 -11.93
CA VAL A 130 1.40 12.83 -13.17
C VAL A 130 -0.11 12.78 -13.24
N VAL A 131 -0.75 13.94 -13.11
CA VAL A 131 -2.16 14.04 -13.43
C VAL A 131 -2.22 13.62 -14.89
N GLU A 132 -2.73 12.42 -15.12
CA GLU A 132 -3.21 11.95 -16.40
C GLU A 132 -4.43 12.81 -16.74
N ASP A 133 -4.21 14.13 -16.83
CA ASP A 133 -5.14 15.11 -17.36
C ASP A 133 -5.21 14.80 -18.85
N GLY A 134 -6.02 13.79 -19.18
CA GLY A 134 -7.11 13.92 -20.14
C GLY A 134 -6.82 14.58 -21.49
N ASP A 135 -5.60 14.55 -22.01
CA ASP A 135 -5.33 14.76 -23.42
C ASP A 135 -5.52 13.41 -24.14
N GLU A 136 -6.78 13.04 -24.41
CA GLU A 136 -7.24 12.23 -25.56
C GLU A 136 -8.75 11.94 -25.43
N ASP A 137 -9.56 13.00 -25.36
CA ASP A 137 -10.89 13.00 -26.01
C ASP A 137 -10.83 14.08 -27.11
N GLU A 138 -9.80 13.99 -27.97
CA GLU A 138 -9.98 14.42 -29.36
C GLU A 138 -10.86 13.34 -30.01
N GLU A 139 -12.16 13.60 -29.98
CA GLU A 139 -13.06 13.12 -31.02
C GLU A 139 -12.42 13.43 -32.39
N ASP A 140 -12.61 12.51 -33.34
CA ASP A 140 -12.39 12.67 -34.79
C ASP A 140 -11.06 12.11 -35.34
N ASP A 141 -11.04 10.80 -35.62
CA ASP A 141 -10.79 10.38 -37.00
C ASP A 141 -11.47 9.03 -37.27
N GLU A 142 -12.47 9.12 -38.14
CA GLU A 142 -13.22 8.05 -38.77
C GLU A 142 -12.28 7.07 -39.51
N ASP A 143 -12.65 5.78 -39.43
CA ASP A 143 -12.49 4.78 -40.48
C ASP A 143 -11.17 4.72 -41.27
N GLU A 144 -10.32 3.72 -40.98
CA GLU A 144 -9.73 2.94 -42.07
C GLU A 144 -9.45 1.49 -41.61
N ASP A 145 -10.28 0.59 -42.12
CA ASP A 145 -10.11 -0.86 -42.09
C ASP A 145 -8.70 -1.26 -42.61
N ASP A 146 -7.81 -1.72 -41.73
CA ASP A 146 -6.64 -2.51 -42.15
C ASP A 146 -6.78 -3.96 -41.69
N ASP A 147 -7.34 -4.73 -42.62
CA ASP A 147 -7.43 -6.18 -42.69
C ASP A 147 -6.00 -6.79 -42.85
N SER A 148 -5.20 -6.76 -41.78
CA SER A 148 -3.88 -7.43 -41.75
C SER A 148 -3.96 -8.80 -41.07
N ASP A 149 -4.44 -9.72 -41.90
CA ASP A 149 -4.12 -11.15 -42.03
C ASP A 149 -2.93 -11.71 -41.20
N ALA A 150 -3.26 -12.73 -40.41
CA ALA A 150 -2.50 -13.97 -40.15
C ALA A 150 -1.12 -13.96 -39.45
N ALA A 151 -1.08 -14.52 -38.24
CA ALA A 151 -0.43 -15.83 -38.03
C ALA A 151 -0.83 -16.48 -36.67
N PRO A 152 -1.27 -17.76 -36.65
CA PRO A 152 -1.51 -18.48 -35.41
C PRO A 152 -0.18 -18.94 -34.80
N LEU A 153 0.13 -18.46 -33.59
CA LEU A 153 1.24 -18.97 -32.79
C LEU A 153 0.93 -20.40 -32.32
N VAL A 154 1.68 -21.34 -32.86
CA VAL A 154 1.67 -22.77 -32.51
C VAL A 154 2.10 -22.91 -31.04
N VAL A 155 1.14 -23.25 -30.18
CA VAL A 155 1.38 -23.73 -28.81
C VAL A 155 2.00 -25.12 -28.92
N VAL A 156 3.29 -25.21 -28.62
CA VAL A 156 3.97 -26.50 -28.40
C VAL A 156 3.81 -26.84 -26.92
N GLU A 157 2.82 -27.67 -26.61
CA GLU A 157 2.72 -28.38 -25.33
C GLU A 157 3.78 -29.49 -25.30
N PRO A 158 4.70 -29.50 -24.32
CA PRO A 158 5.46 -30.70 -24.01
C PRO A 158 4.59 -31.64 -23.17
N GLU A 159 4.16 -32.74 -23.80
CA GLU A 159 3.68 -33.94 -23.11
C GLU A 159 4.85 -34.55 -22.31
N GLU A 160 4.79 -34.46 -20.98
CA GLU A 160 5.58 -35.30 -20.08
C GLU A 160 4.65 -36.21 -19.28
N ASP A 161 4.28 -37.30 -19.94
CA ASP A 161 3.72 -38.50 -19.32
C ASP A 161 4.88 -39.41 -18.92
N ALA A 162 5.29 -39.38 -17.64
CA ALA A 162 6.21 -40.35 -17.06
C ALA A 162 5.91 -40.60 -15.58
N PRO A 163 6.01 -41.87 -15.12
CA PRO A 163 5.35 -42.33 -13.91
C PRO A 163 6.02 -41.88 -12.61
N LEU A 164 5.16 -41.57 -11.64
CA LEU A 164 5.41 -41.37 -10.21
C LEU A 164 6.16 -42.55 -9.59
N ALA A 165 7.49 -42.56 -9.69
CA ALA A 165 8.36 -43.38 -8.86
C ALA A 165 9.05 -42.49 -7.84
N ALA A 166 8.77 -42.76 -6.56
CA ALA A 166 9.32 -42.08 -5.39
C ALA A 166 10.85 -41.98 -5.47
N GLN A 167 11.35 -40.76 -5.74
CA GLN A 167 12.77 -40.43 -5.66
C GLN A 167 12.96 -39.40 -4.56
N THR A 168 13.42 -39.87 -3.39
CA THR A 168 14.01 -39.04 -2.33
C THR A 168 15.43 -38.64 -2.75
N SER A 169 15.56 -38.01 -3.92
CA SER A 169 16.83 -37.47 -4.39
C SER A 169 17.09 -36.15 -3.67
N THR A 170 18.29 -36.01 -3.12
CA THR A 170 18.81 -34.79 -2.49
C THR A 170 18.77 -33.63 -3.50
N ARG A 171 17.66 -32.89 -3.52
CA ARG A 171 17.48 -31.73 -4.38
C ARG A 171 18.42 -30.62 -3.92
N THR A 172 19.06 -29.93 -4.88
CA THR A 172 19.88 -28.77 -4.54
C THR A 172 18.98 -27.64 -4.02
N PRO A 173 19.43 -26.79 -3.08
CA PRO A 173 18.60 -25.70 -2.55
C PRO A 173 18.07 -24.76 -3.63
N SER A 174 18.81 -24.59 -4.73
CA SER A 174 18.37 -23.80 -5.88
C SER A 174 17.18 -24.41 -6.62
N ALA A 175 17.12 -25.75 -6.74
CA ALA A 175 16.00 -26.44 -7.35
C ALA A 175 14.75 -26.36 -6.46
N ILE A 176 14.90 -26.54 -5.13
CA ILE A 176 13.80 -26.39 -4.16
C ILE A 176 13.22 -24.98 -4.20
N LYS A 177 14.07 -23.95 -4.25
CA LYS A 177 13.63 -22.55 -4.36
C LYS A 177 12.87 -22.27 -5.66
N ALA A 178 13.34 -22.82 -6.79
CA ALA A 178 12.67 -22.65 -8.08
C ALA A 178 11.28 -23.30 -8.09
N ASP A 179 11.15 -24.52 -7.55
CA ASP A 179 9.88 -25.21 -7.41
C ASP A 179 8.91 -24.44 -6.50
N PHE A 180 9.41 -23.89 -5.39
CA PHE A 180 8.61 -23.08 -4.46
C PHE A 180 8.07 -21.79 -5.11
N LEU A 181 8.91 -21.05 -5.84
CA LEU A 181 8.49 -19.85 -6.55
C LEU A 181 7.45 -20.16 -7.64
N LYS A 182 7.62 -21.27 -8.36
CA LYS A 182 6.65 -21.72 -9.37
C LYS A 182 5.31 -22.10 -8.73
N ALA A 183 5.31 -22.68 -7.53
CA ALA A 183 4.10 -22.98 -6.78
C ALA A 183 3.37 -21.70 -6.33
N MET A 184 4.11 -20.70 -5.84
CA MET A 184 3.55 -19.39 -5.48
C MET A 184 2.95 -18.64 -6.67
N GLU A 185 3.63 -18.63 -7.82
CA GLU A 185 3.11 -17.97 -9.03
C GLU A 185 1.78 -18.60 -9.49
N LYS A 186 1.67 -19.93 -9.37
CA LYS A 186 0.43 -20.67 -9.66
C LYS A 186 -0.71 -20.33 -8.67
N LEU A 187 -0.38 -20.04 -7.41
CA LEU A 187 -1.33 -19.58 -6.40
C LEU A 187 -1.84 -18.16 -6.70
N ILE A 188 -0.93 -17.24 -7.04
CA ILE A 188 -1.28 -15.85 -7.39
C ILE A 188 -2.21 -15.83 -8.61
N LYS A 189 -1.88 -16.58 -9.67
CA LYS A 189 -2.73 -16.70 -10.87
C LYS A 189 -4.12 -17.30 -10.59
N LYS A 190 -4.25 -18.17 -9.58
CA LYS A 190 -5.56 -18.71 -9.16
C LYS A 190 -6.37 -17.74 -8.32
N GLN A 191 -5.74 -16.75 -7.68
CA GLN A 191 -6.40 -15.79 -6.78
C GLN A 191 -7.20 -14.72 -7.52
N GLU A 192 -7.08 -14.62 -8.85
CA GLU A 192 -7.97 -13.81 -9.71
C GLU A 192 -9.40 -14.38 -9.82
N VAL A 193 -9.63 -15.62 -9.34
CA VAL A 193 -10.98 -16.16 -9.21
C VAL A 193 -11.60 -15.62 -7.92
N PRO A 194 -12.78 -14.98 -7.96
CA PRO A 194 -13.39 -14.33 -6.80
C PRO A 194 -13.48 -15.29 -5.62
N MET A 195 -12.88 -14.89 -4.50
CA MET A 195 -12.88 -15.62 -3.23
C MET A 195 -14.31 -15.82 -2.74
N GLY A 196 -14.95 -16.90 -3.19
CA GLY A 196 -16.36 -17.13 -2.99
C GLY A 196 -16.71 -18.56 -2.63
N MET A 197 -16.14 -19.57 -3.30
CA MET A 197 -16.44 -20.96 -2.99
C MET A 197 -15.29 -21.90 -3.37
N ARG A 198 -14.85 -22.69 -2.39
CA ARG A 198 -13.85 -23.77 -2.41
C ARG A 198 -12.40 -23.32 -2.17
N ALA A 199 -12.02 -23.34 -0.89
CA ALA A 199 -10.64 -23.57 -0.51
C ALA A 199 -10.31 -25.02 -0.92
N ASP A 200 -9.58 -25.21 -2.01
CA ASP A 200 -9.03 -26.51 -2.38
C ASP A 200 -7.87 -26.81 -1.41
N GLU A 201 -8.18 -27.48 -0.29
CA GLU A 201 -7.21 -27.94 0.74
C GLU A 201 -6.08 -28.81 0.17
N ASP A 202 -6.21 -29.27 -1.08
CA ASP A 202 -5.23 -30.11 -1.78
C ASP A 202 -3.94 -29.35 -2.15
N MET A 203 -3.95 -28.02 -2.20
CA MET A 203 -2.78 -27.20 -2.58
C MET A 203 -1.91 -26.77 -1.38
N ASP A 204 -2.43 -26.81 -0.15
CA ASP A 204 -1.69 -26.36 1.03
C ASP A 204 -0.64 -27.37 1.49
N LYS A 205 -0.90 -28.67 1.27
CA LYS A 205 0.02 -29.77 1.62
C LYS A 205 1.34 -29.74 0.84
N PRO A 206 1.36 -29.59 -0.50
CA PRO A 206 2.63 -29.50 -1.22
C PRO A 206 3.41 -28.23 -0.90
N LEU A 207 2.73 -27.11 -0.61
CA LEU A 207 3.39 -25.85 -0.24
C LEU A 207 4.08 -25.94 1.12
N THR A 208 3.40 -26.54 2.11
CA THR A 208 3.97 -26.77 3.44
C THR A 208 5.16 -27.72 3.41
N GLN A 209 5.09 -28.81 2.63
CA GLN A 209 6.23 -29.72 2.43
C GLN A 209 7.44 -29.02 1.81
N LEU A 210 7.25 -28.21 0.76
CA LEU A 210 8.35 -27.46 0.14
C LEU A 210 8.97 -26.43 1.09
N ALA A 211 8.16 -25.80 1.94
CA ALA A 211 8.65 -24.85 2.94
C ALA A 211 9.50 -25.55 4.02
N GLU A 212 9.07 -26.72 4.50
CA GLU A 212 9.82 -27.53 5.47
C GLU A 212 11.16 -28.02 4.88
N GLU A 213 11.16 -28.53 3.63
CA GLU A 213 12.39 -28.94 2.94
C GLU A 213 13.38 -27.77 2.75
N LEU A 214 12.87 -26.58 2.44
CA LEU A 214 13.70 -25.39 2.28
C LEU A 214 14.35 -24.99 3.61
N GLU A 215 13.58 -24.99 4.71
CA GLU A 215 14.06 -24.68 6.05
C GLU A 215 15.13 -25.69 6.52
N GLU A 216 14.91 -26.99 6.29
CA GLU A 216 15.88 -28.04 6.63
C GLU A 216 17.18 -27.89 5.84
N SER A 217 17.10 -27.52 4.55
CA SER A 217 18.29 -27.26 3.73
C SER A 217 19.11 -26.06 4.23
N TRP A 218 18.47 -25.08 4.87
CA TRP A 218 19.13 -23.91 5.43
C TRP A 218 19.73 -24.20 6.81
N ARG A 219 19.05 -24.98 7.65
CA ARG A 219 19.54 -25.38 8.97
C ARG A 219 20.75 -26.33 8.90
N GLY A 220 20.84 -27.14 7.85
CA GLY A 220 21.97 -28.06 7.62
C GLY A 220 23.27 -27.39 7.14
N ARG A 221 23.26 -26.09 6.83
CA ARG A 221 24.46 -25.37 6.40
C ARG A 221 25.30 -25.01 7.64
N PRO A 222 26.55 -25.48 7.77
CA PRO A 222 27.41 -25.01 8.85
C PRO A 222 27.55 -23.49 8.74
N PRO A 223 27.58 -22.75 9.88
CA PRO A 223 27.82 -21.32 9.85
C PRO A 223 29.10 -21.10 9.05
N LEU A 224 29.04 -20.22 8.04
CA LEU A 224 30.22 -19.80 7.31
C LEU A 224 31.17 -19.20 8.34
N GLY A 225 32.18 -20.00 8.71
CA GLY A 225 33.04 -19.72 9.85
C GLY A 225 33.66 -18.34 9.76
N GLY A 226 33.53 -17.60 10.87
CA GLY A 226 34.49 -16.57 11.27
C GLY A 226 35.63 -17.18 12.06
#